data_AF-A0A2E1KSM5-F1
#
_entry.id   AF-A0A2E1KSM5-F1
#
_cell.length_a   1.000
_cell.length_b   1.000
_cell.length_c   1.000
_cell.angle_alpha   90.00
_cell.angle_beta   90.00
_cell.angle_gamma   90.00
#
_symmetry.space_group_name_H-M   'P 1'
#
loop_
_entity.id
_entity.type
_entity.pdbx_description
1 polymer ?
#
loop_
_entity_poly.entity_id
_entity_poly.type
_entity_poly.pdbx_seq_one_letter_code
_entity_poly.pdbx_strand_id
1 'polypeptide(L)'
;MSLNSWHLSRRHGVHLYASVVPAVIGLMVSLSFSAPPNALSSKSLGGLKYWPGKGVTVERQTIWFELDGLPKQVFRIVAPELVSDDHGAYLPWGHPSPRQWQFEKDRATFAVRIEDVIETKAAVLFADRQVEVRVKVTNLSDRTWLNANAFTCFTFTHADAFDDKRMTRSFVQIGNTWRTLADLFRERSPGGSALTFLGVRGGPDVQNLWVARQIRQVHPLRLATGSACMLSKDGKWVAGITTPTPAYVFNNAGLPCLHADPLLGNIEPGQSASASSFLHVLRGSLKELVVTTERLRSSAQRP
;
A
#
# COMPACT_ATOMS: atom_id res chain seq x y z
N MET A 1 34.97 -54.90 0.50
CA MET A 1 33.59 -54.90 1.02
C MET A 1 33.37 -53.58 1.74
N SER A 2 32.76 -52.61 1.04
CA SER A 2 32.65 -51.21 1.49
C SER A 2 31.32 -50.94 2.17
N LEU A 3 31.39 -50.22 3.28
CA LEU A 3 30.29 -49.48 3.90
C LEU A 3 30.23 -48.05 3.31
N ASN A 4 29.08 -47.39 3.52
CA ASN A 4 28.70 -46.00 3.20
C ASN A 4 28.04 -45.85 1.81
N SER A 5 26.95 -45.11 1.62
CA SER A 5 26.23 -44.13 2.45
C SER A 5 24.83 -43.92 1.88
N TRP A 6 23.86 -43.68 2.76
CA TRP A 6 22.52 -43.24 2.42
C TRP A 6 22.53 -41.77 1.95
N HIS A 7 22.12 -41.51 0.70
CA HIS A 7 21.74 -40.18 0.24
C HIS A 7 20.22 -40.11 0.07
N LEU A 8 19.54 -39.58 1.08
CA LEU A 8 18.16 -39.12 0.99
C LEU A 8 18.14 -37.76 0.28
N SER A 9 17.84 -37.79 -1.02
CA SER A 9 17.53 -36.60 -1.81
C SER A 9 16.19 -36.02 -1.33
N ARG A 10 16.23 -34.94 -0.54
CA ARG A 10 15.04 -34.10 -0.28
C ARG A 10 14.79 -33.19 -1.48
N ARG A 11 14.01 -33.64 -2.45
CA ARG A 11 13.36 -32.75 -3.43
C ARG A 11 12.25 -31.98 -2.72
N HIS A 12 12.48 -30.72 -2.41
CA HIS A 12 11.43 -29.83 -1.95
C HIS A 12 10.55 -29.45 -3.14
N GLY A 13 9.29 -29.84 -3.08
CA GLY A 13 8.27 -29.45 -4.04
C GLY A 13 7.92 -27.98 -3.85
N VAL A 14 8.42 -27.12 -4.72
CA VAL A 14 7.92 -25.75 -4.89
C VAL A 14 7.31 -25.66 -6.29
N HIS A 15 6.14 -26.24 -6.46
CA HIS A 15 5.30 -26.01 -7.63
C HIS A 15 3.85 -26.27 -7.26
N LEU A 16 3.06 -25.20 -7.06
CA LEU A 16 1.63 -25.08 -7.43
C LEU A 16 1.01 -23.79 -6.85
N TYR A 17 1.31 -22.64 -7.46
CA TYR A 17 0.49 -21.42 -7.31
C TYR A 17 0.28 -20.68 -8.65
N ALA A 18 0.44 -21.36 -9.79
CA ALA A 18 0.61 -20.70 -11.08
C ALA A 18 -0.65 -20.54 -11.95
N SER A 19 -1.86 -20.95 -11.55
CA SER A 19 -2.96 -21.02 -12.55
C SER A 19 -4.40 -20.67 -12.13
N VAL A 20 -4.68 -20.15 -10.92
CA VAL A 20 -6.07 -19.77 -10.52
C VAL A 20 -6.24 -18.26 -10.25
N VAL A 21 -5.22 -17.46 -10.52
CA VAL A 21 -5.06 -16.12 -9.94
C VAL A 21 -5.96 -15.01 -10.54
N PRO A 22 -6.21 -14.91 -11.86
CA PRO A 22 -6.91 -13.73 -12.40
C PRO A 22 -8.38 -13.62 -11.96
N ALA A 23 -9.10 -14.73 -11.86
CA ALA A 23 -10.51 -14.74 -11.46
C ALA A 23 -10.70 -14.53 -9.94
N VAL A 24 -9.74 -14.99 -9.13
CA VAL A 24 -9.81 -14.89 -7.66
C VAL A 24 -9.38 -13.52 -7.15
N ILE A 25 -8.43 -12.83 -7.79
CA ILE A 25 -8.06 -11.45 -7.40
C ILE A 25 -9.24 -10.49 -7.63
N GLY A 26 -9.92 -10.60 -8.78
CA GLY A 26 -11.12 -9.80 -9.06
C GLY A 26 -12.25 -10.06 -8.06
N LEU A 27 -12.41 -11.29 -7.56
CA LEU A 27 -13.45 -11.64 -6.59
C LEU A 27 -13.06 -11.30 -5.13
N MET A 28 -11.78 -11.44 -4.76
CA MET A 28 -11.29 -11.17 -3.39
C MET A 28 -11.10 -9.68 -3.09
N VAL A 29 -10.76 -8.85 -4.09
CA VAL A 29 -10.69 -7.39 -3.91
C VAL A 29 -12.10 -6.78 -3.85
N SER A 30 -13.12 -7.47 -4.35
CA SER A 30 -14.45 -6.88 -4.56
C SER A 30 -15.44 -6.99 -3.41
N LEU A 31 -15.31 -7.91 -2.43
CA LEU A 31 -16.41 -8.13 -1.49
C LEU A 31 -15.95 -8.51 -0.08
N SER A 32 -15.78 -7.48 0.75
CA SER A 32 -16.19 -7.48 2.16
C SER A 32 -16.37 -6.02 2.58
N PHE A 33 -17.50 -5.42 2.20
CA PHE A 33 -17.95 -4.16 2.78
C PHE A 33 -18.46 -4.46 4.20
N SER A 34 -17.55 -4.74 5.13
CA SER A 34 -17.87 -4.79 6.54
C SER A 34 -18.38 -3.39 6.93
N ALA A 35 -19.59 -3.27 7.48
CA ALA A 35 -20.00 -2.02 8.11
C ALA A 35 -18.93 -1.61 9.13
N PRO A 36 -18.64 -0.29 9.30
CA PRO A 36 -17.71 0.12 10.35
C PRO A 36 -18.29 -0.41 11.66
N PRO A 37 -17.47 -1.00 12.54
CA PRO A 37 -17.97 -1.70 13.71
C PRO A 37 -18.87 -0.76 14.51
N ASN A 38 -20.18 -1.05 14.54
CA ASN A 38 -21.13 -0.39 15.45
C ASN A 38 -20.54 -0.49 16.87
N ALA A 39 -20.10 0.66 17.39
CA ALA A 39 -19.84 0.96 18.80
C ALA A 39 -19.17 -0.14 19.64
N LEU A 40 -18.13 -0.82 19.15
CA LEU A 40 -17.21 -1.52 20.07
C LEU A 40 -16.13 -0.56 20.55
N SER A 41 -15.89 -0.60 21.86
CA SER A 41 -14.99 0.23 22.66
C SER A 41 -13.88 0.90 21.82
N SER A 42 -14.15 2.10 21.32
CA SER A 42 -13.09 2.92 20.75
C SER A 42 -12.12 3.22 21.88
N LYS A 43 -10.87 2.75 21.77
CA LYS A 43 -9.81 3.28 22.62
C LYS A 43 -9.47 4.65 22.05
N SER A 44 -9.80 5.70 22.80
CA SER A 44 -9.28 7.04 22.59
C SER A 44 -7.87 7.07 23.17
N LEU A 45 -6.87 7.24 22.33
CA LEU A 45 -5.48 7.43 22.76
C LEU A 45 -4.95 8.67 22.06
N GLY A 46 -4.87 9.77 22.80
CA GLY A 46 -4.40 11.05 22.25
C GLY A 46 -5.32 11.65 21.17
N GLY A 47 -6.63 11.37 21.21
CA GLY A 47 -7.62 11.88 20.27
C GLY A 47 -7.87 10.99 19.05
N LEU A 48 -6.88 10.19 18.64
CA LEU A 48 -7.07 9.14 17.64
C LEU A 48 -7.99 8.03 18.16
N LYS A 49 -9.03 7.70 17.39
CA LYS A 49 -9.82 6.46 17.57
C LYS A 49 -9.36 5.46 16.54
N TYR A 50 -9.08 4.23 16.96
CA TYR A 50 -8.73 3.14 16.04
C TYR A 50 -9.30 1.81 16.49
N TRP A 51 -9.40 0.87 15.54
CA TRP A 51 -9.91 -0.47 15.78
C TRP A 51 -9.12 -1.51 14.95
N PRO A 52 -8.76 -2.67 15.54
CA PRO A 52 -8.35 -3.81 14.74
C PRO A 52 -9.55 -4.28 13.91
N GLY A 53 -9.27 -4.79 12.71
CA GLY A 53 -10.32 -5.32 11.84
C GLY A 53 -11.20 -6.37 12.53
N LYS A 54 -12.52 -6.31 12.34
CA LYS A 54 -13.49 -7.19 13.01
C LYS A 54 -13.67 -8.48 12.23
N GLY A 55 -13.41 -9.62 12.89
CA GLY A 55 -14.32 -10.79 12.85
C GLY A 55 -14.53 -11.54 11.54
N VAL A 56 -13.97 -11.11 10.41
CA VAL A 56 -13.88 -11.92 9.20
C VAL A 56 -12.44 -12.39 9.10
N THR A 57 -12.25 -13.64 8.70
CA THR A 57 -10.96 -14.30 8.46
C THR A 57 -10.04 -13.58 7.45
N VAL A 58 -10.35 -12.34 7.03
CA VAL A 58 -9.82 -11.62 5.87
C VAL A 58 -9.26 -10.21 6.20
N GLU A 59 -9.45 -9.65 7.41
CA GLU A 59 -8.94 -8.30 7.74
C GLU A 59 -7.48 -8.34 8.23
N ARG A 60 -6.56 -8.48 7.27
CA ARG A 60 -5.29 -9.23 7.40
C ARG A 60 -3.97 -8.43 7.56
N GLN A 61 -4.01 -7.11 7.45
CA GLN A 61 -2.96 -6.15 7.89
C GLN A 61 -3.59 -4.76 8.12
N THR A 62 -4.82 -4.74 8.64
CA THR A 62 -5.68 -3.56 8.54
C THR A 62 -5.78 -2.78 9.84
N ILE A 63 -5.67 -1.46 9.75
CA ILE A 63 -5.98 -0.52 10.84
C ILE A 63 -7.07 0.44 10.35
N TRP A 64 -8.14 0.53 11.13
CA TRP A 64 -9.17 1.56 10.98
C TRP A 64 -8.86 2.72 11.92
N PHE A 65 -9.02 3.97 11.47
CA PHE A 65 -8.80 5.13 12.34
C PHE A 65 -9.61 6.37 11.95
N GLU A 66 -9.80 7.26 12.91
CA GLU A 66 -10.42 8.59 12.76
C GLU A 66 -9.42 9.66 13.22
N LEU A 67 -9.24 10.72 12.43
CA LEU A 67 -8.37 11.86 12.77
C LEU A 67 -9.17 12.91 13.56
N ASP A 68 -8.56 13.51 14.58
CA ASP A 68 -9.19 14.52 15.44
C ASP A 68 -9.78 15.71 14.67
N GLY A 69 -9.03 16.20 13.67
CA GLY A 69 -9.45 17.32 12.84
C GLY A 69 -10.60 17.01 11.88
N LEU A 70 -10.98 15.74 11.74
CA LEU A 70 -11.97 15.29 10.78
C LEU A 70 -12.91 14.22 11.36
N PRO A 71 -13.71 14.58 12.38
CA PRO A 71 -14.53 13.62 13.09
C PRO A 71 -15.55 12.97 12.16
N LYS A 72 -15.90 11.70 12.47
CA LYS A 72 -16.82 10.85 11.68
C LYS A 72 -16.30 10.42 10.30
N GLN A 73 -15.09 10.80 9.90
CA GLN A 73 -14.44 10.24 8.72
C GLN A 73 -13.56 9.08 9.17
N VAL A 74 -13.98 7.86 8.84
CA VAL A 74 -13.26 6.65 9.22
C VAL A 74 -12.40 6.21 8.04
N PHE A 75 -11.10 6.27 8.24
CA PHE A 75 -10.09 5.86 7.29
C PHE A 75 -9.64 4.44 7.56
N ARG A 76 -9.06 3.81 6.54
CA ARG A 76 -8.47 2.48 6.65
C ARG A 76 -7.10 2.42 5.99
N ILE A 77 -6.13 1.89 6.71
CA ILE A 77 -4.79 1.53 6.22
C ILE A 77 -4.66 0.01 6.13
N VAL A 78 -3.99 -0.46 5.09
CA VAL A 78 -3.44 -1.83 5.00
C VAL A 78 -1.94 -1.72 4.74
N ALA A 79 -1.11 -2.21 5.67
CA ALA A 79 0.33 -1.91 5.68
C ALA A 79 1.25 -3.02 6.25
N PRO A 80 2.20 -3.53 5.45
CA PRO A 80 2.09 -3.65 4.01
C PRO A 80 0.95 -4.62 3.68
N GLU A 81 0.21 -4.32 2.62
CA GLU A 81 -0.80 -5.23 2.07
C GLU A 81 -0.18 -6.32 1.18
N LEU A 82 0.94 -6.00 0.53
CA LEU A 82 1.72 -6.90 -0.31
C LEU A 82 3.20 -6.53 -0.20
N VAL A 83 4.08 -7.54 -0.20
CA VAL A 83 5.51 -7.35 -0.50
C VAL A 83 5.84 -8.24 -1.69
N SER A 84 6.37 -7.66 -2.75
CA SER A 84 6.68 -8.35 -4.00
C SER A 84 7.94 -7.83 -4.65
N ASP A 85 8.40 -8.51 -5.70
CA ASP A 85 9.50 -8.08 -6.57
C ASP A 85 9.17 -8.34 -8.05
N ASP A 86 10.17 -8.38 -8.91
CA ASP A 86 10.00 -8.74 -10.32
C ASP A 86 9.54 -10.18 -10.55
N HIS A 87 9.69 -11.10 -9.59
CA HIS A 87 9.43 -12.52 -9.75
C HIS A 87 8.13 -12.99 -9.07
N GLY A 88 7.82 -12.49 -7.87
CA GLY A 88 6.73 -13.02 -7.06
C GLY A 88 6.28 -12.13 -5.91
N ALA A 89 5.23 -12.58 -5.24
CA ALA A 89 4.79 -12.06 -3.95
C ALA A 89 5.39 -12.90 -2.82
N TYR A 90 6.01 -12.25 -1.83
CA TYR A 90 6.57 -12.90 -0.64
C TYR A 90 5.63 -12.78 0.55
N LEU A 91 5.00 -11.62 0.67
CA LEU A 91 3.87 -11.40 1.56
C LEU A 91 2.65 -11.17 0.66
N PRO A 92 1.82 -12.20 0.41
CA PRO A 92 0.71 -12.09 -0.54
C PRO A 92 -0.42 -11.21 0.01
N TRP A 93 -1.26 -10.70 -0.90
CA TRP A 93 -2.50 -10.00 -0.55
C TRP A 93 -3.31 -10.80 0.45
N GLY A 94 -3.79 -10.11 1.49
CA GLY A 94 -4.60 -10.74 2.52
C GLY A 94 -3.86 -11.91 3.16
N HIS A 95 -2.60 -11.75 3.55
CA HIS A 95 -1.88 -12.76 4.33
C HIS A 95 -2.47 -12.88 5.75
N PRO A 96 -2.90 -14.07 6.22
CA PRO A 96 -3.54 -14.20 7.52
C PRO A 96 -2.62 -13.68 8.63
N SER A 97 -3.12 -12.75 9.44
CA SER A 97 -2.40 -12.34 10.63
C SER A 97 -3.35 -12.49 11.83
N PRO A 98 -3.27 -13.58 12.59
CA PRO A 98 -4.28 -13.86 13.62
C PRO A 98 -4.14 -12.99 14.88
N ARG A 99 -3.06 -12.19 15.04
CA ARG A 99 -2.77 -11.36 16.24
C ARG A 99 -1.90 -10.11 15.93
N GLN A 100 -2.36 -9.26 15.00
CA GLN A 100 -1.47 -8.52 14.08
C GLN A 100 -0.79 -7.27 14.62
N TRP A 101 -1.55 -6.40 15.26
CA TRP A 101 -1.09 -5.05 15.57
C TRP A 101 -0.97 -4.88 17.08
N GLN A 102 0.22 -4.52 17.53
CA GLN A 102 0.46 -4.02 18.88
C GLN A 102 0.25 -2.52 18.84
N PHE A 103 -0.75 -2.05 19.59
CA PHE A 103 -1.09 -0.64 19.62
C PHE A 103 -0.55 0.04 20.87
N GLU A 104 0.02 1.22 20.68
CA GLU A 104 0.45 2.15 21.72
C GLU A 104 -0.30 3.49 21.54
N LYS A 105 0.17 4.57 22.18
CA LYS A 105 -0.51 5.86 22.17
C LYS A 105 -0.61 6.48 20.78
N ASP A 106 0.49 6.49 20.05
CA ASP A 106 0.65 7.19 18.77
C ASP A 106 1.18 6.26 17.67
N ARG A 107 1.16 4.95 17.90
CA ARG A 107 1.67 3.96 16.96
C ARG A 107 0.97 2.62 17.02
N ALA A 108 0.99 1.93 15.90
CA ALA A 108 0.68 0.52 15.78
C ALA A 108 1.88 -0.19 15.16
N THR A 109 2.29 -1.34 15.68
CA THR A 109 3.38 -2.16 15.11
C THR A 109 2.91 -3.57 14.75
N PHE A 110 3.42 -4.09 13.64
CA PHE A 110 3.13 -5.41 13.11
C PHE A 110 4.43 -6.10 12.75
N ALA A 111 4.53 -7.40 13.03
CA ALA A 111 5.63 -8.23 12.59
C ALA A 111 5.12 -9.60 12.13
N VAL A 112 5.69 -10.09 11.03
CA VAL A 112 5.42 -11.43 10.51
C VAL A 112 6.70 -12.04 9.98
N ARG A 113 6.84 -13.35 10.15
CA ARG A 113 7.92 -14.14 9.58
C ARG A 113 7.31 -15.33 8.86
N ILE A 114 7.69 -15.51 7.60
CA ILE A 114 7.42 -16.71 6.79
C ILE A 114 8.78 -17.37 6.60
N GLU A 115 8.93 -18.58 7.13
CA GLU A 115 10.19 -19.34 7.10
C GLU A 115 10.73 -19.44 5.67
N ASP A 116 12.04 -19.25 5.52
CA ASP A 116 12.80 -19.30 4.26
C ASP A 116 12.30 -18.34 3.15
N VAL A 117 11.41 -17.40 3.49
CA VAL A 117 10.84 -16.43 2.57
C VAL A 117 11.12 -15.01 3.05
N ILE A 118 10.42 -14.54 4.09
CA ILE A 118 10.45 -13.11 4.46
C ILE A 118 10.27 -12.91 5.96
N GLU A 119 11.00 -11.94 6.52
CA GLU A 119 10.62 -11.28 7.77
C GLU A 119 10.19 -9.85 7.46
N THR A 120 9.01 -9.46 7.91
CA THR A 120 8.48 -8.10 7.74
C THR A 120 8.18 -7.50 9.10
N LYS A 121 8.57 -6.24 9.27
CA LYS A 121 8.19 -5.38 10.40
C LYS A 121 7.56 -4.11 9.82
N ALA A 122 6.40 -3.74 10.31
CA ALA A 122 5.72 -2.51 9.94
C ALA A 122 5.39 -1.69 11.19
N ALA A 123 5.41 -0.37 11.03
CA ALA A 123 4.92 0.56 12.03
C ALA A 123 4.04 1.61 11.34
N VAL A 124 2.89 1.90 11.93
CA VAL A 124 2.03 3.03 11.56
C VAL A 124 2.10 4.04 12.68
N LEU A 125 2.63 5.22 12.40
CA LEU A 125 2.76 6.32 13.35
C LEU A 125 1.68 7.36 13.06
N PHE A 126 0.96 7.77 14.09
CA PHE A 126 -0.15 8.70 13.99
C PHE A 126 0.23 10.04 14.61
N ALA A 127 0.01 11.11 13.87
CA ALA A 127 0.09 12.49 14.33
C ALA A 127 -1.18 13.24 13.89
N ASP A 128 -1.40 14.47 14.39
CA ASP A 128 -2.63 15.27 14.17
C ASP A 128 -3.14 15.22 12.71
N ARG A 129 -2.23 15.45 11.75
CA ARG A 129 -2.57 15.54 10.31
C ARG A 129 -1.74 14.64 9.41
N GLN A 130 -1.03 13.70 10.00
CA GLN A 130 -0.10 12.85 9.28
C GLN A 130 -0.18 11.42 9.80
N VAL A 131 -0.14 10.47 8.88
CA VAL A 131 0.08 9.06 9.19
C VAL A 131 1.31 8.62 8.43
N GLU A 132 2.32 8.14 9.14
CA GLU A 132 3.52 7.56 8.54
C GLU A 132 3.43 6.03 8.61
N VAL A 133 3.66 5.37 7.49
CA VAL A 133 3.84 3.92 7.42
C VAL A 133 5.31 3.64 7.18
N ARG A 134 5.95 2.92 8.09
CA ARG A 134 7.31 2.39 7.94
C ARG A 134 7.25 0.90 7.72
N VAL A 135 7.95 0.41 6.70
CA VAL A 135 8.09 -1.02 6.43
C VAL A 135 9.57 -1.36 6.36
N LYS A 136 9.97 -2.39 7.12
CA LYS A 136 11.27 -3.06 7.00
C LYS A 136 11.03 -4.51 6.61
N VAL A 137 11.70 -4.95 5.56
CA VAL A 137 11.67 -6.36 5.12
C VAL A 137 13.07 -6.94 5.19
N THR A 138 13.16 -8.24 5.46
CA THR A 138 14.39 -9.03 5.38
C THR A 138 14.14 -10.20 4.44
N ASN A 139 15.04 -10.36 3.47
CA ASN A 139 15.03 -11.48 2.56
C ASN A 139 15.57 -12.72 3.28
N LEU A 140 14.72 -13.71 3.53
CA LEU A 140 15.11 -14.98 4.15
C LEU A 140 15.29 -16.11 3.12
N SER A 141 15.04 -15.81 1.84
CA SER A 141 15.22 -16.77 0.75
C SER A 141 16.68 -16.85 0.31
N ASP A 142 16.98 -17.80 -0.57
CA ASP A 142 18.29 -18.05 -1.14
C ASP A 142 18.58 -17.23 -2.42
N ARG A 143 17.63 -16.41 -2.88
CA ARG A 143 17.77 -15.57 -4.07
C ARG A 143 17.71 -14.08 -3.77
N THR A 144 18.37 -13.29 -4.60
CA THR A 144 18.20 -11.84 -4.62
C THR A 144 16.77 -11.47 -5.03
N TRP A 145 16.20 -10.47 -4.37
CA TRP A 145 14.95 -9.85 -4.78
C TRP A 145 15.26 -8.62 -5.62
N LEU A 146 14.75 -8.56 -6.84
CA LEU A 146 15.01 -7.45 -7.77
C LEU A 146 13.83 -6.49 -7.78
N ASN A 147 14.08 -5.20 -7.52
CA ASN A 147 13.03 -4.18 -7.41
C ASN A 147 11.95 -4.54 -6.38
N ALA A 148 12.37 -5.04 -5.21
CA ALA A 148 11.47 -5.32 -4.11
C ALA A 148 10.66 -4.05 -3.77
N ASN A 149 9.37 -4.22 -3.52
CA ASN A 149 8.44 -3.13 -3.24
C ASN A 149 7.42 -3.57 -2.18
N ALA A 150 6.91 -2.59 -1.43
CA ALA A 150 5.86 -2.80 -0.44
C ALA A 150 4.62 -2.00 -0.83
N PHE A 151 3.49 -2.68 -0.97
CA PHE A 151 2.21 -2.08 -1.30
C PHE A 151 1.50 -1.64 -0.02
N THR A 152 1.09 -0.39 0.06
CA THR A 152 0.32 0.18 1.16
C THR A 152 -0.96 0.80 0.61
N CYS A 153 -2.10 0.38 1.14
CA CYS A 153 -3.39 0.90 0.72
C CYS A 153 -3.97 1.86 1.77
N PHE A 154 -4.32 3.06 1.32
CA PHE A 154 -5.10 3.98 2.12
C PHE A 154 -6.50 4.16 1.54
N THR A 155 -7.52 3.53 2.13
CA THR A 155 -8.90 3.53 1.60
C THR A 155 -9.84 4.44 2.39
N PHE A 156 -10.78 5.04 1.64
CA PHE A 156 -11.77 6.01 2.09
C PHE A 156 -13.20 5.44 2.09
N THR A 157 -13.35 4.12 2.10
CA THR A 157 -14.67 3.45 2.03
C THR A 157 -15.67 3.89 3.10
N HIS A 158 -15.19 4.37 4.24
CA HIS A 158 -16.00 4.86 5.35
C HIS A 158 -15.70 6.34 5.69
N ALA A 159 -15.07 7.05 4.76
CA ALA A 159 -14.83 8.48 4.81
C ALA A 159 -15.58 9.13 3.66
N ASP A 160 -16.90 9.30 3.83
CA ASP A 160 -17.83 9.77 2.78
C ASP A 160 -17.38 11.06 2.08
N ALA A 161 -16.66 11.94 2.78
CA ALA A 161 -16.11 13.14 2.19
C ALA A 161 -15.12 12.84 1.05
N PHE A 162 -14.47 11.68 1.07
CA PHE A 162 -13.45 11.22 0.14
C PHE A 162 -13.89 10.02 -0.72
N ASP A 163 -15.19 9.73 -0.81
CA ASP A 163 -15.67 8.70 -1.75
C ASP A 163 -15.63 9.23 -3.20
N ASP A 164 -14.58 8.90 -3.96
CA ASP A 164 -14.33 9.40 -5.33
C ASP A 164 -14.25 8.30 -6.41
N LYS A 165 -15.28 7.44 -6.49
CA LYS A 165 -15.35 6.35 -7.50
C LYS A 165 -15.26 6.81 -8.96
N ARG A 166 -15.59 8.09 -9.24
CA ARG A 166 -15.48 8.69 -10.58
C ARG A 166 -14.09 9.26 -10.87
N MET A 167 -13.19 9.26 -9.89
CA MET A 167 -11.80 9.72 -10.02
C MET A 167 -11.67 11.19 -10.45
N THR A 168 -12.72 12.00 -10.26
CA THR A 168 -12.76 13.41 -10.66
C THR A 168 -12.13 14.34 -9.63
N ARG A 169 -11.83 13.82 -8.44
CA ARG A 169 -11.18 14.54 -7.33
C ARG A 169 -9.88 13.87 -6.89
N SER A 170 -9.46 12.81 -7.56
CA SER A 170 -8.22 12.09 -7.34
C SER A 170 -7.18 12.55 -8.34
N PHE A 171 -6.07 13.12 -7.87
CA PHE A 171 -5.06 13.74 -8.70
C PHE A 171 -3.70 13.06 -8.56
N VAL A 172 -2.97 13.04 -9.67
CA VAL A 172 -1.56 12.65 -9.75
C VAL A 172 -0.78 13.71 -10.52
N GLN A 173 0.55 13.70 -10.37
CA GLN A 173 1.41 14.71 -11.00
C GLN A 173 2.01 14.20 -12.32
N ILE A 174 1.78 14.95 -13.42
CA ILE A 174 2.37 14.71 -14.74
C ILE A 174 3.22 15.94 -15.12
N GLY A 175 4.53 15.74 -15.23
CA GLY A 175 5.45 16.88 -15.35
C GLY A 175 5.28 17.83 -14.15
N ASN A 176 4.95 19.08 -14.42
CA ASN A 176 4.76 20.12 -13.39
C ASN A 176 3.29 20.38 -13.05
N THR A 177 2.36 19.61 -13.62
CA THR A 177 0.91 19.83 -13.44
C THR A 177 0.27 18.67 -12.70
N TRP A 178 -0.75 19.01 -11.92
CA TRP A 178 -1.63 18.01 -11.31
C TRP A 178 -2.84 17.80 -12.21
N ARG A 179 -3.17 16.54 -12.47
CA ARG A 179 -4.29 16.16 -13.32
C ARG A 179 -5.15 15.14 -12.62
N THR A 180 -6.46 15.19 -12.86
CA THR A 180 -7.36 14.16 -12.32
C THR A 180 -7.10 12.83 -13.01
N LEU A 181 -7.27 11.73 -12.29
CA LEU A 181 -7.22 10.39 -12.87
C LEU A 181 -8.33 10.20 -13.92
N ALA A 182 -9.51 10.82 -13.72
CA ALA A 182 -10.57 10.83 -14.72
C ALA A 182 -10.14 11.44 -16.06
N ASP A 183 -9.44 12.58 -16.06
CA ASP A 183 -8.96 13.21 -17.29
C ASP A 183 -7.87 12.38 -17.96
N LEU A 184 -6.95 11.81 -17.18
CA LEU A 184 -5.91 10.92 -17.70
C LEU A 184 -6.51 9.70 -18.40
N PHE A 185 -7.48 9.04 -17.75
CA PHE A 185 -8.12 7.86 -18.31
C PHE A 185 -9.09 8.15 -19.46
N ARG A 186 -9.59 9.39 -19.58
CA ARG A 186 -10.34 9.84 -20.75
C ARG A 186 -9.46 9.99 -21.99
N GLU A 187 -8.27 10.57 -21.83
CA GLU A 187 -7.31 10.74 -22.92
C GLU A 187 -6.72 9.41 -23.40
N ARG A 188 -6.44 8.52 -22.44
CA ARG A 188 -5.89 7.22 -22.74
C ARG A 188 -6.38 6.21 -21.72
N SER A 189 -7.46 5.53 -22.05
CA SER A 189 -7.98 4.46 -21.20
C SER A 189 -6.90 3.39 -21.03
N PRO A 190 -6.54 3.02 -19.79
CA PRO A 190 -5.66 1.89 -19.54
C PRO A 190 -6.31 0.53 -19.85
N GLY A 191 -7.60 0.52 -20.24
CA GLY A 191 -8.40 -0.68 -20.45
C GLY A 191 -9.69 -0.66 -19.62
N GLY A 192 -10.40 -1.78 -19.62
CA GLY A 192 -11.71 -1.91 -18.96
C GLY A 192 -11.67 -2.20 -17.45
N SER A 193 -10.50 -2.44 -16.82
CA SER A 193 -10.47 -2.76 -15.39
C SER A 193 -10.39 -1.52 -14.51
N ALA A 194 -10.94 -1.63 -13.30
CA ALA A 194 -10.86 -0.62 -12.27
C ALA A 194 -9.44 -0.45 -11.69
N LEU A 195 -8.54 -1.43 -11.89
CA LEU A 195 -7.22 -1.48 -11.28
C LEU A 195 -6.19 -0.99 -12.29
N THR A 196 -5.35 -0.02 -11.93
CA THR A 196 -4.35 0.53 -12.86
C THR A 196 -3.08 0.94 -12.13
N PHE A 197 -1.95 0.46 -12.62
CA PHE A 197 -0.63 0.93 -12.19
C PHE A 197 -0.17 2.11 -13.03
N LEU A 198 0.42 3.11 -12.38
CA LEU A 198 1.06 4.25 -13.02
C LEU A 198 2.54 4.24 -12.62
N GLY A 199 3.43 4.04 -13.59
CA GLY A 199 4.87 4.10 -13.35
C GLY A 199 5.31 5.51 -12.95
N VAL A 200 6.36 5.62 -12.16
CA VAL A 200 6.92 6.91 -11.70
C VAL A 200 8.30 7.11 -12.32
N ARG A 201 8.66 8.34 -12.70
CA ARG A 201 10.00 8.67 -13.18
C ARG A 201 11.05 8.33 -12.12
N GLY A 202 12.11 7.62 -12.51
CA GLY A 202 13.16 7.13 -11.61
C GLY A 202 12.80 5.85 -10.85
N GLY A 203 11.56 5.38 -10.93
CA GLY A 203 11.16 4.06 -10.45
C GLY A 203 11.53 2.94 -11.44
N PRO A 204 11.29 1.66 -11.06
CA PRO A 204 11.48 0.53 -11.95
C PRO A 204 10.51 0.59 -13.15
N ASP A 205 10.78 -0.21 -14.17
CA ASP A 205 9.76 -0.45 -15.19
C ASP A 205 8.60 -1.23 -14.55
N VAL A 206 7.49 -0.55 -14.32
CA VAL A 206 6.33 -1.11 -13.63
C VAL A 206 5.80 -2.37 -14.33
N GLN A 207 5.99 -2.52 -15.66
CA GLN A 207 5.59 -3.73 -16.38
C GLN A 207 6.39 -4.98 -15.97
N ASN A 208 7.60 -4.79 -15.44
CA ASN A 208 8.47 -5.85 -14.96
C ASN A 208 8.19 -6.25 -13.51
N LEU A 209 7.35 -5.50 -12.79
CA LEU A 209 6.94 -5.89 -11.44
C LEU A 209 5.91 -7.02 -11.51
N TRP A 210 6.05 -8.03 -10.64
CA TRP A 210 5.12 -9.16 -10.60
C TRP A 210 3.67 -8.70 -10.45
N VAL A 211 3.43 -7.73 -9.56
CA VAL A 211 2.10 -7.23 -9.23
C VAL A 211 1.37 -6.62 -10.44
N ALA A 212 2.08 -5.84 -11.25
CA ALA A 212 1.52 -5.22 -12.44
C ALA A 212 1.21 -6.26 -13.53
N ARG A 213 2.03 -7.32 -13.64
CA ARG A 213 1.76 -8.44 -14.56
C ARG A 213 0.55 -9.28 -14.13
N GLN A 214 0.27 -9.39 -12.82
CA GLN A 214 -0.93 -10.07 -12.36
C GLN A 214 -2.20 -9.30 -12.72
N ILE A 215 -2.17 -7.97 -12.55
CA ILE A 215 -3.33 -7.11 -12.84
C ILE A 215 -3.46 -6.79 -14.34
N ARG A 216 -2.34 -6.84 -15.09
CA ARG A 216 -2.24 -6.62 -16.55
C ARG A 216 -2.71 -5.24 -17.03
N GLN A 217 -2.73 -4.25 -16.13
CA GLN A 217 -3.19 -2.91 -16.47
C GLN A 217 -2.23 -1.86 -15.95
N VAL A 218 -1.45 -1.31 -16.89
CA VAL A 218 -0.45 -0.27 -16.67
C VAL A 218 -0.79 0.91 -17.56
N HIS A 219 -0.91 2.09 -16.95
CA HIS A 219 -1.04 3.32 -17.69
C HIS A 219 0.30 3.68 -18.37
N PRO A 220 0.31 4.06 -19.65
CA PRO A 220 1.54 4.28 -20.42
C PRO A 220 2.26 5.58 -20.06
N LEU A 221 1.58 6.55 -19.45
CA LEU A 221 2.22 7.76 -18.93
C LEU A 221 2.98 7.46 -17.64
N ARG A 222 4.16 8.08 -17.50
CA ARG A 222 4.94 8.07 -16.25
C ARG A 222 4.67 9.35 -15.45
N LEU A 223 4.39 9.17 -14.16
CA LEU A 223 4.19 10.25 -13.20
C LEU A 223 5.52 10.96 -12.92
N ALA A 224 5.44 12.25 -12.62
CA ALA A 224 6.60 13.02 -12.20
C ALA A 224 7.09 12.63 -10.80
N THR A 225 6.17 12.22 -9.93
CA THR A 225 6.43 11.97 -8.52
C THR A 225 5.66 10.76 -8.01
N GLY A 226 6.14 10.19 -6.91
CA GLY A 226 5.48 9.13 -6.15
C GLY A 226 4.38 9.67 -5.24
N SER A 227 3.47 10.45 -5.80
CA SER A 227 2.47 11.19 -5.05
C SER A 227 1.11 11.07 -5.70
N ALA A 228 0.09 10.86 -4.87
CA ALA A 228 -1.31 10.90 -5.27
C ALA A 228 -2.10 11.64 -4.19
N CYS A 229 -3.20 12.28 -4.57
CA CYS A 229 -4.03 13.00 -3.62
C CYS A 229 -5.49 12.99 -4.02
N MET A 230 -6.35 13.36 -3.08
CA MET A 230 -7.79 13.37 -3.24
C MET A 230 -8.40 14.57 -2.53
N LEU A 231 -9.23 15.32 -3.24
CA LEU A 231 -10.03 16.39 -2.65
C LEU A 231 -11.33 15.83 -2.06
N SER A 232 -11.67 16.30 -0.87
CA SER A 232 -12.98 16.10 -0.27
C SER A 232 -14.11 16.68 -1.12
N LYS A 233 -15.35 16.19 -0.92
CA LYS A 233 -16.53 16.58 -1.70
C LYS A 233 -16.85 18.06 -1.60
N ASP A 234 -16.57 18.68 -0.45
CA ASP A 234 -16.78 20.11 -0.22
C ASP A 234 -15.56 20.97 -0.60
N GLY A 235 -14.48 20.36 -1.07
CA GLY A 235 -13.25 21.03 -1.47
C GLY A 235 -12.46 21.67 -0.32
N LYS A 236 -12.83 21.42 0.96
CA LYS A 236 -12.18 22.06 2.11
C LYS A 236 -10.99 21.27 2.65
N TRP A 237 -10.92 19.99 2.28
CA TRP A 237 -9.88 19.06 2.71
C TRP A 237 -9.22 18.36 1.54
N VAL A 238 -7.95 18.05 1.71
CA VAL A 238 -7.14 17.26 0.80
C VAL A 238 -6.44 16.14 1.56
N ALA A 239 -6.59 14.91 1.09
CA ALA A 239 -5.79 13.77 1.52
C ALA A 239 -4.68 13.54 0.48
N GLY A 240 -3.43 13.34 0.91
CA GLY A 240 -2.31 13.12 0.00
C GLY A 240 -1.39 12.03 0.52
N ILE A 241 -1.02 11.08 -0.33
CA ILE A 241 -0.05 10.04 -0.03
C ILE A 241 1.22 10.29 -0.84
N THR A 242 2.38 10.13 -0.20
CA THR A 242 3.69 10.25 -0.86
C THR A 242 4.69 9.26 -0.31
N THR A 243 5.70 8.92 -1.12
CA THR A 243 6.89 8.17 -0.66
C THR A 243 8.17 8.79 -1.26
N PRO A 244 9.30 8.81 -0.52
CA PRO A 244 10.57 9.34 -1.04
C PRO A 244 11.14 8.52 -2.21
N THR A 245 10.92 7.20 -2.21
CA THR A 245 11.48 6.25 -3.18
C THR A 245 10.37 5.45 -3.84
N PRO A 246 9.60 6.01 -4.78
CA PRO A 246 8.43 5.33 -5.33
C PRO A 246 8.78 4.21 -6.30
N ALA A 247 8.11 3.07 -6.15
CA ALA A 247 8.03 2.04 -7.17
C ALA A 247 6.97 2.42 -8.22
N TYR A 248 5.77 2.79 -7.77
CA TYR A 248 4.63 3.14 -8.61
C TYR A 248 3.53 3.84 -7.79
N VAL A 249 2.51 4.36 -8.49
CA VAL A 249 1.21 4.70 -7.93
C VAL A 249 0.19 3.70 -8.46
N PHE A 250 -0.78 3.32 -7.63
CA PHE A 250 -1.86 2.42 -8.00
C PHE A 250 -3.22 3.10 -7.83
N ASN A 251 -4.12 2.84 -8.76
CA ASN A 251 -5.51 3.27 -8.70
C ASN A 251 -6.45 2.06 -8.65
N ASN A 252 -7.47 2.13 -7.80
CA ASN A 252 -8.61 1.22 -7.80
C ASN A 252 -9.92 2.03 -7.93
N ALA A 253 -10.48 2.11 -9.13
CA ALA A 253 -11.70 2.87 -9.39
C ALA A 253 -12.93 2.30 -8.63
N GLY A 254 -12.91 1.02 -8.26
CA GLY A 254 -14.00 0.38 -7.50
C GLY A 254 -13.94 0.66 -6.01
N LEU A 255 -12.76 1.02 -5.49
CA LEU A 255 -12.51 1.25 -4.08
C LEU A 255 -11.71 2.54 -3.92
N PRO A 256 -12.33 3.69 -3.57
CA PRO A 256 -11.59 4.93 -3.40
C PRO A 256 -10.44 4.74 -2.41
N CYS A 257 -9.22 4.85 -2.93
CA CYS A 257 -7.99 4.68 -2.18
C CYS A 257 -6.85 5.49 -2.79
N LEU A 258 -5.86 5.79 -1.98
CA LEU A 258 -4.61 6.42 -2.38
C LEU A 258 -3.45 5.44 -2.19
N HIS A 259 -2.59 5.37 -3.21
CA HIS A 259 -1.38 4.56 -3.21
C HIS A 259 -0.19 5.39 -3.66
N ALA A 260 0.94 5.20 -2.98
CA ALA A 260 2.26 5.64 -3.40
C ALA A 260 3.24 4.63 -2.79
N ASP A 261 3.47 3.57 -3.54
CA ASP A 261 4.09 2.35 -3.01
C ASP A 261 5.61 2.45 -3.09
N PRO A 262 6.33 2.28 -1.97
CA PRO A 262 7.77 2.43 -1.96
C PRO A 262 8.49 1.28 -2.66
N LEU A 263 9.55 1.65 -3.36
CA LEU A 263 10.64 0.80 -3.79
C LEU A 263 11.58 0.59 -2.60
N LEU A 264 11.83 -0.67 -2.28
CA LEU A 264 12.84 -1.13 -1.33
C LEU A 264 14.19 -1.40 -2.01
N GLY A 265 14.18 -1.55 -3.34
CA GLY A 265 15.38 -1.79 -4.15
C GLY A 265 15.70 -3.26 -4.28
N ASN A 266 16.97 -3.57 -4.56
CA ASN A 266 17.44 -4.96 -4.58
C ASN A 266 17.77 -5.42 -3.16
N ILE A 267 17.38 -6.64 -2.81
CA ILE A 267 17.63 -7.19 -1.47
C ILE A 267 18.28 -8.57 -1.61
N GLU A 268 19.56 -8.68 -1.26
CA GLU A 268 20.29 -9.95 -1.27
C GLU A 268 19.82 -10.90 -0.16
N PRO A 269 20.08 -12.22 -0.27
CA PRO A 269 19.83 -13.17 0.82
C PRO A 269 20.39 -12.69 2.16
N GLY A 270 19.54 -12.71 3.20
CA GLY A 270 19.86 -12.26 4.55
C GLY A 270 19.89 -10.74 4.76
N GLN A 271 19.79 -9.93 3.70
CA GLN A 271 19.76 -8.47 3.84
C GLN A 271 18.37 -7.94 4.17
N SER A 272 18.33 -6.74 4.75
CA SER A 272 17.11 -5.99 4.99
C SER A 272 17.09 -4.68 4.21
N ALA A 273 15.90 -4.25 3.82
CA ALA A 273 15.64 -2.91 3.31
C ALA A 273 14.47 -2.28 4.06
N SER A 274 14.41 -0.94 4.08
CA SER A 274 13.33 -0.19 4.71
C SER A 274 12.83 0.92 3.82
N ALA A 275 11.55 1.24 3.91
CA ALA A 275 10.97 2.40 3.25
C ALA A 275 9.80 2.97 4.07
N SER A 276 9.42 4.20 3.72
CA SER A 276 8.30 4.90 4.33
C SER A 276 7.34 5.46 3.29
N SER A 277 6.07 5.50 3.67
CA SER A 277 5.02 6.27 3.00
C SER A 277 4.34 7.20 4.00
N PHE A 278 3.90 8.35 3.52
CA PHE A 278 3.31 9.39 4.35
C PHE A 278 1.96 9.77 3.77
N LEU A 279 0.94 9.66 4.59
CA LEU A 279 -0.38 10.23 4.34
C LEU A 279 -0.49 11.56 5.08
N HIS A 280 -1.02 12.56 4.40
CA HIS A 280 -1.40 13.85 4.98
C HIS A 280 -2.88 14.09 4.76
N VAL A 281 -3.56 14.59 5.79
CA VAL A 281 -4.93 15.09 5.65
C VAL A 281 -4.94 16.54 6.13
N LEU A 282 -5.08 17.46 5.19
CA LEU A 282 -4.93 18.89 5.43
C LEU A 282 -6.23 19.60 5.09
N ARG A 283 -6.58 20.61 5.87
CA ARG A 283 -7.57 21.59 5.46
C ARG A 283 -6.91 22.53 4.47
N GLY A 284 -7.51 22.67 3.29
CA GLY A 284 -6.99 23.52 2.23
C GLY A 284 -7.11 22.93 0.83
N SER A 285 -6.31 23.50 -0.05
CA SER A 285 -6.24 23.26 -1.49
C SER A 285 -5.13 22.27 -1.86
N LEU A 286 -5.18 21.79 -3.10
CA LEU A 286 -4.13 20.98 -3.69
C LEU A 286 -2.75 21.66 -3.63
N LYS A 287 -2.69 22.98 -3.83
CA LYS A 287 -1.44 23.76 -3.79
C LYS A 287 -0.76 23.68 -2.43
N GLU A 288 -1.53 23.72 -1.35
CA GLU A 288 -0.99 23.62 0.02
C GLU A 288 -0.48 22.22 0.33
N LEU A 289 -1.13 21.18 -0.21
CA LEU A 289 -0.61 19.82 -0.13
C LEU A 289 0.73 19.71 -0.85
N VAL A 290 0.85 20.24 -2.07
CA VAL A 290 2.10 20.20 -2.85
C VAL A 290 3.27 20.75 -2.04
N VAL A 291 3.13 21.97 -1.50
CA VAL A 291 4.15 22.62 -0.68
C VAL A 291 4.52 21.75 0.53
N THR A 292 3.52 21.13 1.18
CA THR A 292 3.75 20.26 2.33
C THR A 292 4.53 19.01 1.94
N THR A 293 4.14 18.35 0.84
CA THR A 293 4.78 17.12 0.36
C THR A 293 6.20 17.35 -0.15
N GLU A 294 6.48 18.47 -0.81
CA GLU A 294 7.82 18.83 -1.27
C GLU A 294 8.78 19.05 -0.10
N ARG A 295 8.32 19.75 0.96
CA ARG A 295 9.11 19.95 2.19
C ARG A 295 9.48 18.62 2.85
N LEU A 296 8.54 17.67 2.88
CA LEU A 296 8.78 16.36 3.49
C LEU A 296 9.74 15.51 2.68
N ARG A 297 9.60 15.49 1.35
CA ARG A 297 10.58 14.82 0.48
C ARG A 297 11.98 15.38 0.70
N SER A 298 12.09 16.69 0.81
CA SER A 298 13.37 17.37 1.06
C SER A 298 13.95 17.06 2.44
N SER A 299 13.10 16.76 3.43
CA SER A 299 13.51 16.41 4.79
C SER A 299 13.90 14.93 4.91
N ALA A 300 13.19 14.04 4.23
CA ALA A 300 13.45 12.60 4.21
C ALA A 300 14.73 12.22 3.44
N GLN A 301 15.24 13.10 2.59
CA GLN A 301 16.50 12.92 1.86
C GLN A 301 17.74 13.39 2.63
N ARG A 302 17.58 13.94 3.84
CA ARG A 302 18.71 14.31 4.68
C ARG A 302 19.19 13.07 5.46
N PRO A 303 20.47 12.70 5.35
CA PRO A 303 21.04 11.54 6.03
C PRO A 303 21.00 11.67 7.56
#